data_AF-A0A1P8RY47-F1
#
_entry.id   AF-A0A1P8RY47-F1
#
_cell.length_a   1.000
_cell.length_b   1.000
_cell.length_c   1.000
_cell.angle_alpha   90.00
_cell.angle_beta   90.00
_cell.angle_gamma   90.00
#
_symmetry.space_group_name_H-M   'P 1'
#
loop_
_entity.id
_entity.type
_entity.pdbx_description
1 polymer ?
#
loop_
_entity_poly.entity_id
_entity_poly.type
_entity_poly.pdbx_seq_one_letter_code
_entity_poly.pdbx_strand_id
1 'polypeptide(L)' 'MLEGLLEFLAGIIQEAIPDILKYFGASFKWLFYLGKKPFTTILQEEWNRRLGLFVIVLIIVIIVNLN' A
#
# COMPACT_ATOMS: atom_id res chain seq x y z
N MET A 1 1.74 -29.96 -9.33
CA MET A 1 0.50 -29.22 -9.65
C MET A 1 0.17 -28.19 -8.57
N LEU A 2 0.12 -28.58 -7.28
CA LEU A 2 -0.08 -27.64 -6.17
C LEU A 2 1.06 -26.61 -6.04
N GLU A 3 2.32 -27.04 -6.15
CA GLU A 3 3.50 -26.14 -6.10
C GLU A 3 3.48 -25.09 -7.20
N GLY A 4 3.16 -25.47 -8.45
CA GLY A 4 3.04 -24.52 -9.56
C GLY A 4 1.88 -23.53 -9.39
N LEU A 5 0.79 -23.91 -8.72
CA LEU A 5 -0.28 -22.95 -8.36
C LEU A 5 0.19 -21.94 -7.30
N LEU A 6 0.99 -22.39 -6.32
CA LEU A 6 1.54 -21.52 -5.28
C LEU A 6 2.54 -20.52 -5.86
N GLU A 7 3.41 -20.93 -6.78
CA GLU A 7 4.34 -20.03 -7.48
C GLU A 7 3.62 -18.98 -8.32
N PHE A 8 2.56 -19.39 -9.03
CA PHE A 8 1.73 -18.47 -9.80
C PHE A 8 1.05 -17.42 -8.90
N LEU A 9 0.46 -17.86 -7.78
CA LEU A 9 -0.14 -16.95 -6.81
C LEU A 9 0.89 -16.03 -6.16
N ALA A 10 2.07 -16.56 -5.83
CA ALA A 10 3.17 -15.77 -5.28
C ALA A 10 3.64 -14.68 -6.26
N GLY A 11 3.72 -14.99 -7.56
CA GLY A 11 4.02 -14.02 -8.60
C GLY A 11 2.99 -12.88 -8.66
N ILE A 12 1.70 -13.22 -8.69
CA ILE A 12 0.61 -12.22 -8.68
C ILE A 12 0.70 -11.34 -7.44
N ILE A 13 0.93 -11.94 -6.26
CA ILE A 13 1.02 -11.20 -5.00
C ILE A 13 2.26 -10.28 -4.99
N GLN A 14 3.40 -10.73 -5.49
CA GLN A 14 4.62 -9.92 -5.56
C GLN A 14 4.46 -8.69 -6.46
N GLU A 15 3.71 -8.82 -7.56
CA GLU A 15 3.41 -7.69 -8.45
C GLU A 15 2.34 -6.77 -7.86
N ALA A 16 1.31 -7.33 -7.21
CA ALA A 16 0.18 -6.56 -6.69
C ALA A 16 0.51 -5.79 -5.39
N ILE A 17 1.33 -6.34 -4.49
CA ILE A 17 1.65 -5.70 -3.20
C ILE A 17 2.22 -4.27 -3.39
N PRO A 18 3.24 -4.04 -4.24
CA PRO A 18 3.78 -2.70 -4.50
C PRO A 18 2.71 -1.67 -4.88
N ASP A 19 1.79 -2.05 -5.76
CA ASP A 19 0.74 -1.16 -6.24
C ASP A 19 -0.31 -0.91 -5.17
N ILE A 20 -0.72 -1.95 -4.44
CA ILE A 20 -1.65 -1.80 -3.30
C ILE A 20 -1.06 -0.82 -2.27
N LEU A 21 0.22 -0.98 -1.92
CA LEU A 21 0.92 -0.05 -1.02
C LEU A 21 0.93 1.38 -1.56
N LYS A 22 1.18 1.55 -2.86
CA LYS A 22 1.17 2.86 -3.52
C LYS A 22 -0.22 3.50 -3.45
N TYR A 23 -1.29 2.76 -3.76
CA TYR A 23 -2.66 3.27 -3.67
C TYR A 23 -3.03 3.64 -2.22
N PHE A 24 -2.62 2.83 -1.24
CA PHE A 24 -2.89 3.09 0.17
C PHE A 24 -2.17 4.36 0.66
N GLY A 25 -0.88 4.49 0.35
CA GLY A 25 -0.10 5.66 0.71
C GLY A 25 -0.57 6.93 0.00
N ALA A 26 -0.95 6.83 -1.27
CA ALA A 26 -1.54 7.94 -2.03
C ALA A 26 -2.86 8.40 -1.41
N SER A 27 -3.72 7.46 -0.99
CA SER A 27 -5.00 7.75 -0.34
C SER A 27 -4.80 8.49 0.98
N PHE A 28 -3.90 7.99 1.83
CA PHE A 28 -3.55 8.67 3.09
C PHE A 28 -3.00 10.08 2.85
N LYS A 29 -2.08 10.22 1.90
CA LYS A 29 -1.50 11.52 1.55
C LYS A 29 -2.54 12.48 0.98
N TRP A 30 -3.49 12.00 0.19
CA TRP A 30 -4.58 12.82 -0.34
C TRP A 30 -5.50 13.35 0.75
N LEU A 31 -5.78 12.55 1.79
CA LEU A 31 -6.50 13.02 2.98
C LEU A 31 -5.77 14.19 3.66
N PHE A 32 -4.44 14.14 3.79
CA PHE A 32 -3.65 15.25 4.34
C PHE A 32 -3.69 16.52 3.49
N TYR A 33 -3.81 16.39 2.18
CA TYR A 33 -3.99 17.54 1.29
C TYR A 33 -5.41 18.11 1.30
N LEU A 34 -6.38 17.48 2.00
CA LEU A 34 -7.77 17.94 2.11
C LEU A 34 -8.40 18.27 0.74
N GLY A 35 -8.07 17.48 -0.29
CA GLY A 35 -8.57 17.71 -1.65
C GLY A 35 -7.93 18.88 -2.41
N LYS A 36 -6.95 19.60 -1.84
CA LYS A 36 -6.23 20.71 -2.50
C LYS A 36 -5.40 20.27 -3.71
N LYS A 37 -5.08 18.97 -3.80
CA LYS A 37 -4.39 18.37 -4.94
C LYS A 37 -5.24 17.22 -5.50
N PRO A 38 -5.34 17.09 -6.84
CA PRO A 38 -6.05 15.97 -7.45
C PRO A 38 -5.33 14.65 -7.13
N PHE A 39 -6.12 13.60 -6.90
CA PHE A 39 -5.59 12.28 -6.52
C PHE A 39 -4.63 11.71 -7.56
N THR A 40 -4.88 11.94 -8.85
CA THR A 40 -4.03 11.50 -9.96
C THR A 40 -2.61 12.06 -9.89
N THR A 41 -2.46 13.34 -9.51
CA THR A 41 -1.13 13.95 -9.30
C THR A 41 -0.43 13.33 -8.11
N ILE A 42 -1.14 13.12 -7.00
CA ILE A 42 -0.55 12.48 -5.82
C ILE A 42 -0.12 11.06 -6.16
N LEU A 43 -0.95 10.28 -6.86
CA LEU A 43 -0.70 8.88 -7.20
C LEU A 43 0.60 8.69 -7.99
N GLN A 44 1.02 9.67 -8.79
CA GLN A 44 2.27 9.61 -9.55
C GLN A 44 3.52 9.75 -8.69
N GLU A 45 3.40 10.19 -7.44
CA GLU A 45 4.56 10.35 -6.55
C GLU A 45 5.13 9.00 -6.10
N GLU A 46 6.42 8.76 -6.35
CA GLU A 46 7.10 7.50 -6.00
C GLU A 46 7.09 7.21 -4.49
N TRP A 47 7.03 8.27 -3.67
CA TRP A 47 7.07 8.14 -2.22
C TRP A 47 5.84 7.45 -1.63
N ASN A 48 4.74 7.34 -2.38
CA ASN A 48 3.50 6.75 -1.88
C ASN A 48 3.65 5.29 -1.48
N ARG A 49 4.50 4.50 -2.17
CA ARG A 49 4.73 3.10 -1.78
C ARG A 49 5.36 2.99 -0.39
N ARG A 50 6.31 3.89 -0.06
CA ARG A 50 6.96 3.93 1.25
C ARG A 50 5.99 4.41 2.34
N LEU A 51 5.17 5.41 2.03
CA LEU A 51 4.12 5.87 2.95
C LEU A 51 3.09 4.79 3.23
N GLY A 52 2.63 4.07 2.20
CA GLY A 52 1.69 2.96 2.38
C GLY A 52 2.25 1.87 3.28
N LEU A 53 3.52 1.49 3.08
CA LEU A 53 4.19 0.54 3.96
C LEU A 53 4.27 1.04 5.40
N PHE A 54 4.68 2.29 5.61
CA PHE A 54 4.78 2.89 6.95
C PHE A 54 3.43 2.90 7.67
N VAL A 55 2.35 3.29 6.98
CA VAL A 55 0.99 3.30 7.52
C VAL A 55 0.54 1.89 7.92
N ILE A 56 0.76 0.89 7.07
CA ILE A 56 0.38 -0.50 7.38
C ILE A 56 1.15 -1.02 8.58
N VAL A 57 2.46 -0.79 8.65
CA VAL A 57 3.28 -1.18 9.82
C VAL A 57 2.77 -0.51 11.08
N LEU A 58 2.45 0.79 11.02
CA LEU A 58 1.91 1.53 12.16
C LEU A 58 0.57 0.95 12.64
N ILE A 59 -0.33 0.62 11.71
CA ILE A 59 -1.62 -0.04 12.03
C ILE A 59 -1.39 -1.40 12.70
N ILE A 60 -0.48 -2.23 12.17
CA ILE A 60 -0.15 -3.53 12.77
C ILE A 60 0.38 -3.35 14.19
N VAL A 61 1.32 -2.42 14.41
CA VAL A 61 1.87 -2.12 15.73
C VAL A 61 0.76 -1.70 16.70
N ILE A 62 -0.15 -0.82 16.27
CA ILE A 62 -1.28 -0.37 17.09
C ILE A 62 -2.18 -1.55 17.47
N ILE A 63 -2.56 -2.40 16.49
CA ILE A 63 -3.43 -3.57 16.75
C ILE A 63 -2.78 -4.54 17.73
N VAL A 64 -1.47 -4.79 17.59
CA VAL A 64 -0.73 -5.70 18.46
C VAL A 64 -0.59 -5.15 19.88
N ASN A 65 -0.43 -3.84 20.06
CA ASN A 65 -0.29 -3.22 21.39
C ASN A 65 -1.63 -2.89 22.06
N LEU A 66 -2.73 -2.89 21.31
CA LEU A 66 -4.09 -2.70 21.86
C LEU A 66 -4.76 -4.01 22.30
N ASN A 67 -4.28 -5.15 21.83
CA ASN A 67 -4.66 -6.49 22.31
C ASN A 67 -3.77 -6.92 23.49
#